data_AF-A0A7Z0S4H0-F1
#
_entry.id   AF-A0A7Z0S4H0-F1
#
_cell.length_a   1.000
_cell.length_b   1.000
_cell.length_c   1.000
_cell.angle_alpha   90.00
_cell.angle_beta   90.00
_cell.angle_gamma   90.00
#
_symmetry.space_group_name_H-M   'P 1'
#
loop_
_entity.id
_entity.type
_entity.pdbx_description
1 polymer ?
#
loop_
_entity_poly.entity_id
_entity_poly.type
_entity_poly.pdbx_seq_one_letter_code
_entity_poly.pdbx_strand_id
1 'polypeptide(L)'
;MLLFSTILNIDNSLTKDEFLKLVIEWNQGSRHNDNIITNLMWDGSYNQKFGNEKVSLDFKEYRNEDILAVRYEKKLDDGVIWNTDYIMNFKESKMSIMLDRSFTEDAINVDRSFKTPVFIKLLIEKGYVLDDNNLPITMNPHWINDENYQMLVEVINGAKVYDLPIVYVSKTFLNRTPIDVGKLSYALKGVAHVFVQEDVSSNDLIRSFCDDKNEYNGNIGIYYQTDMIQKKRRRVLEHFDPDVVSQSIVRDIIHYTNQQTIPYLYTWDGVLTSLFQDRFRSQKAKRAEAEKTKEETDEVLRVFSDEMNDLEEENKRLTSKLLDRENELEYYKNEFFNRQGVNEGFLSSGTEKEFFQGEKRAFVLSVLSDSLGGMSDKTRKKHIIQDIVQQNEIDDILNNRRDEIKRLLTDYKGINSKLKQELKKLGFVVSEDGTHYKLTYYNDNRYTIVMAKTPSDSRAGKNNVSEINKKVL
;
A
#
# COMPACT_ATOMS: atom_id res chain seq x y z
N MET A 1 16.59 -2.33 -0.28
CA MET A 1 15.18 -2.08 0.07
C MET A 1 14.39 -1.52 -1.11
N LEU A 2 13.37 -2.25 -1.55
CA LEU A 2 12.42 -1.81 -2.58
C LEU A 2 11.51 -0.72 -2.03
N LEU A 3 11.41 0.41 -2.73
CA LEU A 3 10.59 1.56 -2.34
C LEU A 3 9.32 1.65 -3.17
N PHE A 4 9.41 1.27 -4.45
CA PHE A 4 8.31 1.35 -5.39
C PHE A 4 8.52 0.41 -6.55
N SER A 5 7.42 -0.17 -7.01
CA SER A 5 7.37 -0.95 -8.24
C SER A 5 5.99 -0.81 -8.89
N THR A 6 5.97 -0.79 -10.21
CA THR A 6 4.75 -0.91 -11.03
C THR A 6 5.09 -1.52 -12.38
N ILE A 7 4.11 -2.20 -12.99
CA ILE A 7 4.17 -2.68 -14.37
C ILE A 7 2.97 -2.08 -15.12
N LEU A 8 3.24 -1.43 -16.25
CA LEU A 8 2.24 -0.79 -17.08
C LEU A 8 2.23 -1.43 -18.47
N ASN A 9 1.03 -1.56 -19.05
CA ASN A 9 0.88 -1.86 -20.47
C ASN A 9 1.17 -0.58 -21.27
N ILE A 10 1.98 -0.71 -22.31
CA ILE A 10 2.53 0.41 -23.08
C ILE A 10 2.08 0.30 -24.52
N ASP A 11 1.76 1.44 -25.13
CA ASP A 11 1.36 1.52 -26.53
C ASP A 11 2.55 1.22 -27.45
N ASN A 12 2.29 0.51 -28.55
CA ASN A 12 3.33 0.09 -29.52
C ASN A 12 3.94 1.27 -30.29
N SER A 13 3.34 2.45 -30.22
CA SER A 13 3.95 3.68 -30.71
C SER A 13 5.19 4.06 -29.93
N LEU A 14 5.42 3.56 -28.70
CA LEU A 14 6.68 3.78 -28.00
C LEU A 14 7.79 2.89 -28.57
N THR A 15 8.55 3.38 -29.54
CA THR A 15 9.71 2.68 -30.08
C THR A 15 10.91 2.71 -29.11
N LYS A 16 11.94 1.89 -29.36
CA LYS A 16 13.21 1.91 -28.61
C LYS A 16 13.82 3.31 -28.53
N ASP A 17 13.83 4.02 -29.66
CA ASP A 17 14.37 5.37 -29.75
C ASP A 17 13.54 6.38 -28.96
N GLU A 18 12.21 6.29 -29.02
CA GLU A 18 11.33 7.17 -28.25
C GLU A 18 11.41 6.88 -26.75
N PHE A 19 11.55 5.61 -26.35
CA PHE A 19 11.78 5.24 -24.97
C PHE A 19 13.08 5.83 -24.42
N LEU A 20 14.20 5.73 -25.14
CA LEU A 20 15.45 6.35 -24.68
C LEU A 20 15.37 7.88 -24.70
N LYS A 21 14.73 8.48 -25.70
CA LYS A 21 14.49 9.94 -25.72
C LYS A 21 13.67 10.39 -24.51
N LEU A 22 12.66 9.62 -24.09
CA LEU A 22 11.88 9.89 -22.88
C LEU A 22 12.72 9.81 -21.61
N VAL A 23 13.56 8.78 -21.49
CA VAL A 23 14.47 8.60 -20.36
C VAL A 23 15.44 9.78 -20.25
N ILE A 24 15.98 10.22 -21.40
CA ILE A 24 16.88 11.37 -21.48
C ILE A 24 16.13 12.65 -21.09
N GLU A 25 14.94 12.88 -21.65
CA GLU A 25 14.09 14.01 -21.30
C GLU A 25 13.76 14.03 -19.79
N TRP A 26 13.46 12.87 -19.21
CA TRP A 26 13.24 12.75 -17.78
C TRP A 26 14.46 13.16 -16.95
N ASN A 27 15.66 12.69 -17.33
CA ASN A 27 16.88 13.05 -16.62
C ASN A 27 17.21 14.55 -16.75
N GLN A 28 17.12 15.08 -17.97
CA GLN A 28 17.44 16.48 -18.27
C GLN A 28 16.37 17.46 -17.75
N GLY A 29 15.12 17.02 -17.60
CA GLY A 29 14.01 17.77 -17.03
C GLY A 29 13.94 17.73 -15.50
N SER A 30 14.91 17.12 -14.82
CA SER A 30 14.97 17.07 -13.36
C SER A 30 15.05 18.49 -12.76
N ARG A 31 14.25 18.75 -11.72
CA ARG A 31 14.30 20.02 -10.95
C ARG A 31 15.54 20.14 -10.06
N HIS A 32 16.22 19.02 -9.85
CA HIS A 32 17.37 18.90 -8.96
C HIS A 32 18.62 18.75 -9.83
N ASN A 33 19.45 19.79 -9.86
CA ASN A 33 20.65 19.85 -10.72
C ASN A 33 21.65 18.73 -10.44
N ASP A 34 21.71 18.26 -9.19
CA ASP A 34 22.54 17.15 -8.75
C ASP A 34 22.07 15.79 -9.29
N ASN A 35 20.87 15.70 -9.88
CA ASN A 35 20.40 14.49 -10.56
C ASN A 35 20.72 14.47 -12.07
N ILE A 36 21.04 15.64 -12.65
CA ILE A 36 21.21 15.80 -14.10
C ILE A 36 22.59 15.29 -14.52
N ILE A 37 22.61 14.48 -15.58
CA ILE A 37 23.86 14.02 -16.19
C ILE A 37 24.28 15.05 -17.25
N THR A 38 25.40 15.73 -17.01
CA THR A 38 25.84 16.88 -17.82
C THR A 38 26.49 16.49 -19.15
N ASN A 39 27.01 15.26 -19.27
CA ASN A 39 27.68 14.72 -20.45
C ASN A 39 26.83 13.70 -21.22
N LEU A 40 25.50 13.83 -21.17
CA LEU A 40 24.59 12.91 -21.84
C LEU A 40 24.49 13.25 -23.33
N MET A 41 25.31 12.58 -24.15
CA MET A 41 25.25 12.63 -25.62
C MET A 41 24.98 11.23 -26.16
N TRP A 42 23.71 10.92 -26.39
CA TRP A 42 23.31 9.63 -26.95
C TRP A 42 23.60 9.58 -28.46
N ASP A 43 24.30 8.53 -28.89
CA ASP A 43 24.76 8.34 -30.27
C ASP A 43 23.87 7.40 -31.11
N GLY A 44 22.73 6.96 -30.54
CA GLY A 44 21.87 5.95 -31.13
C GLY A 44 22.13 4.53 -30.62
N SER A 45 23.18 4.31 -29.82
CA SER A 45 23.48 3.01 -29.22
C SER A 45 22.48 2.65 -28.11
N TYR A 46 22.06 1.38 -28.08
CA TYR A 46 21.24 0.82 -27.00
C TYR A 46 22.07 0.19 -25.88
N ASN A 47 23.40 0.31 -25.94
CA ASN A 47 24.33 -0.16 -24.91
C ASN A 47 25.34 0.96 -24.62
N GLN A 48 25.05 1.80 -23.62
CA GLN A 48 25.87 2.96 -23.29
C GLN A 48 25.69 3.36 -21.82
N LYS A 49 26.74 3.87 -21.19
CA LYS A 49 26.71 4.39 -19.81
C LYS A 49 27.19 5.84 -19.78
N PHE A 50 26.45 6.69 -19.09
CA PHE A 50 26.75 8.11 -18.90
C PHE A 50 26.90 8.45 -17.42
N GLY A 51 27.44 9.64 -17.14
CA GLY A 51 27.59 10.18 -15.79
C GLY A 51 28.98 9.98 -15.19
N ASN A 52 29.03 9.94 -13.87
CA ASN A 52 30.23 9.87 -13.04
C ASN A 52 30.00 8.92 -11.84
N GLU A 53 30.89 8.96 -10.85
CA GLU A 53 30.79 8.10 -9.67
C GLU A 53 29.56 8.39 -8.77
N LYS A 54 29.05 9.63 -8.78
CA LYS A 54 27.89 10.03 -7.97
C LYS A 54 26.56 9.77 -8.66
N VAL A 55 26.46 10.04 -9.96
CA VAL A 55 25.24 9.82 -10.74
C VAL A 55 25.58 9.15 -12.05
N SER A 56 24.85 8.09 -12.40
CA SER A 56 25.04 7.40 -13.67
C SER A 56 23.73 6.96 -14.30
N LEU A 57 23.74 6.79 -15.61
CA LEU A 57 22.62 6.28 -16.40
C LEU A 57 23.16 5.24 -17.39
N ASP A 58 22.72 4.00 -17.27
CA ASP A 58 23.19 2.86 -18.07
C ASP A 58 22.04 2.28 -18.89
N PHE A 59 22.27 2.11 -20.20
CA PHE A 59 21.36 1.50 -21.16
C PHE A 59 21.89 0.12 -21.53
N LYS A 60 21.03 -0.89 -21.51
CA LYS A 60 21.36 -2.27 -21.90
C LYS A 60 20.25 -2.87 -22.74
N GLU A 61 20.61 -3.28 -23.95
CA GLU A 61 19.71 -4.00 -24.84
C GLU A 61 19.90 -5.52 -24.69
N TYR A 62 18.81 -6.20 -24.36
CA TYR A 62 18.73 -7.65 -24.43
C TYR A 62 17.87 -8.09 -25.61
N ARG A 63 18.55 -8.37 -26.73
CA ARG A 63 17.93 -8.64 -28.04
C ARG A 63 17.09 -9.92 -28.08
N ASN A 64 17.43 -10.94 -27.28
CA ASN A 64 16.75 -12.25 -27.35
C ASN A 64 15.29 -12.19 -26.90
N GLU A 65 14.96 -11.27 -25.98
CA GLU A 65 13.59 -11.05 -25.52
C GLU A 65 13.04 -9.67 -25.92
N ASP A 66 13.77 -8.95 -26.79
CA ASP A 66 13.44 -7.59 -27.23
C ASP A 66 13.18 -6.62 -26.05
N ILE A 67 14.15 -6.56 -25.12
CA ILE A 67 14.09 -5.74 -23.91
C ILE A 67 15.15 -4.64 -23.96
N LEU A 68 14.76 -3.43 -23.56
CA LEU A 68 15.69 -2.34 -23.27
C LEU A 68 15.58 -1.98 -21.79
N ALA A 69 16.68 -2.19 -21.07
CA ALA A 69 16.80 -1.90 -19.66
C ALA A 69 17.59 -0.60 -19.46
N VAL A 70 17.08 0.25 -18.58
CA VAL A 70 17.73 1.50 -18.18
C VAL A 70 17.83 1.52 -16.67
N ARG A 71 19.01 1.85 -16.15
CA ARG A 71 19.22 2.13 -14.72
C ARG A 71 19.80 3.52 -14.54
N TYR A 72 19.11 4.33 -13.75
CA TYR A 72 19.66 5.53 -13.15
C TYR A 72 20.12 5.21 -11.72
N GLU A 73 21.37 5.49 -11.41
CA GLU A 73 21.96 5.28 -10.08
C GLU A 73 22.43 6.61 -9.50
N LYS A 74 22.11 6.88 -8.24
CA LYS A 74 22.59 8.03 -7.47
C LYS A 74 23.21 7.57 -6.15
N LYS A 75 24.48 7.89 -5.94
CA LYS A 75 25.20 7.65 -4.69
C LYS A 75 25.24 8.92 -3.85
N LEU A 76 24.79 8.80 -2.61
CA LEU A 76 24.82 9.86 -1.61
C LEU A 76 26.16 9.84 -0.84
N ASP A 77 26.50 10.95 -0.20
CA ASP A 77 27.77 11.09 0.54
C ASP A 77 27.84 10.18 1.77
N ASP A 78 26.70 9.70 2.28
CA ASP A 78 26.58 8.71 3.35
C ASP A 78 26.71 7.25 2.87
N GLY A 79 26.99 7.04 1.58
CA GLY A 79 27.12 5.72 0.96
C GLY A 79 25.80 5.08 0.53
N VAL A 80 24.65 5.73 0.76
CA VAL A 80 23.36 5.21 0.29
C VAL A 80 23.27 5.33 -1.24
N ILE A 81 22.96 4.23 -1.89
CA ILE A 81 22.79 4.13 -3.34
C ILE A 81 21.29 4.06 -3.63
N TRP A 82 20.81 4.95 -4.50
CA TRP A 82 19.45 4.96 -5.03
C TRP A 82 19.47 4.46 -6.47
N ASN A 83 18.64 3.47 -6.77
CA ASN A 83 18.42 2.96 -8.12
C ASN A 83 17.03 3.35 -8.60
N THR A 84 16.93 3.73 -9.86
CA THR A 84 15.67 3.87 -10.59
C THR A 84 15.80 3.11 -11.90
N ASP A 85 15.05 2.01 -12.01
CA ASP A 85 15.08 1.11 -13.16
C ASP A 85 13.84 1.32 -14.03
N TYR A 86 14.06 1.36 -15.34
CA TYR A 86 13.02 1.31 -16.37
C TYR A 86 13.32 0.12 -17.29
N ILE A 87 12.47 -0.90 -17.26
CA ILE A 87 12.64 -2.11 -18.05
C ILE A 87 11.49 -2.20 -19.04
N MET A 88 11.76 -1.91 -20.31
CA MET A 88 10.78 -1.96 -21.39
C MET A 88 10.91 -3.27 -22.17
N ASN A 89 9.85 -4.08 -22.16
CA ASN A 89 9.72 -5.28 -22.98
C ASN A 89 8.83 -4.96 -24.19
N PHE A 90 9.43 -4.87 -25.38
CA PHE A 90 8.72 -4.50 -26.61
C PHE A 90 7.94 -5.66 -27.23
N LYS A 91 8.26 -6.91 -26.86
CA LYS A 91 7.54 -8.10 -27.31
C LYS A 91 6.19 -8.25 -26.61
N GLU A 92 6.14 -7.92 -25.31
CA GLU A 92 4.91 -7.94 -24.51
C GLU A 92 4.23 -6.58 -24.40
N SER A 93 4.88 -5.51 -24.88
CA SER A 93 4.42 -4.12 -24.77
C SER A 93 4.13 -3.73 -23.32
N LYS A 94 5.09 -4.05 -22.42
CA LYS A 94 4.99 -3.79 -20.98
C LYS A 94 6.26 -3.16 -20.45
N MET A 95 6.10 -2.23 -19.52
CA MET A 95 7.21 -1.57 -18.84
C MET A 95 7.12 -1.75 -17.34
N SER A 96 8.23 -2.18 -16.75
CA SER A 96 8.44 -2.15 -15.30
C SER A 96 9.20 -0.89 -14.90
N ILE A 97 8.75 -0.26 -13.82
CA ILE A 97 9.38 0.91 -13.21
C ILE A 97 9.64 0.59 -11.75
N MET A 98 10.89 0.62 -11.34
CA MET A 98 11.30 0.21 -9.99
C MET A 98 12.22 1.23 -9.34
N LEU A 99 11.97 1.56 -8.07
CA LEU A 99 12.86 2.37 -7.27
C LEU A 99 13.28 1.58 -6.03
N ASP A 100 14.58 1.46 -5.83
CA ASP A 100 15.16 0.83 -4.65
C ASP A 100 16.33 1.65 -4.11
N ARG A 101 16.71 1.36 -2.87
CA ARG A 101 17.92 1.92 -2.25
C ARG A 101 18.71 0.84 -1.52
N SER A 102 20.02 1.04 -1.40
CA SER A 102 20.86 0.22 -0.51
C SER A 102 20.47 0.42 0.95
N PHE A 103 20.76 -0.59 1.77
CA PHE A 103 20.49 -0.57 3.20
C PHE A 103 21.69 0.00 3.97
N THR A 104 21.45 0.96 4.86
CA THR A 104 22.43 1.41 5.87
C THR A 104 21.70 1.56 7.21
N GLU A 105 22.37 1.25 8.33
CA GLU A 105 21.77 1.28 9.69
C GLU A 105 21.18 2.67 10.04
N ASP A 106 21.73 3.75 9.48
CA ASP A 106 21.28 5.12 9.71
C ASP A 106 20.10 5.57 8.82
N ALA A 107 19.72 4.82 7.77
CA ALA A 107 18.71 5.22 6.78
C ALA A 107 17.24 5.08 7.25
N ILE A 108 17.01 4.89 8.55
CA ILE A 108 15.72 4.58 9.19
C ILE A 108 14.70 5.73 9.08
N ASN A 109 15.15 6.97 8.85
CA ASN A 109 14.31 8.17 8.92
C ASN A 109 14.14 8.95 7.61
N VAL A 110 14.11 8.28 6.45
CA VAL A 110 13.75 8.98 5.20
C VAL A 110 12.24 9.13 5.09
N ASP A 111 11.83 10.39 4.95
CA ASP A 111 10.46 10.90 4.94
C ASP A 111 9.49 10.01 4.13
N ARG A 112 8.40 9.59 4.78
CA ARG A 112 7.43 8.61 4.25
C ARG A 112 6.43 9.22 3.25
N SER A 113 6.66 10.46 2.80
CA SER A 113 5.81 11.13 1.81
C SER A 113 6.17 10.70 0.37
N PHE A 114 6.02 9.40 0.09
CA PHE A 114 6.32 8.86 -1.23
C PHE A 114 5.35 9.40 -2.29
N LYS A 115 5.89 9.77 -3.46
CA LYS A 115 5.13 10.13 -4.65
C LYS A 115 5.59 9.25 -5.79
N THR A 116 4.65 8.75 -6.61
CA THR A 116 5.01 7.97 -7.79
C THR A 116 5.93 8.74 -8.73
N PRO A 117 6.88 8.05 -9.40
CA PRO A 117 7.90 8.67 -10.23
C PRO A 117 7.32 9.64 -11.29
N VAL A 118 8.06 10.73 -11.55
CA VAL A 118 7.71 11.71 -12.60
C VAL A 118 7.73 11.07 -13.99
N PHE A 119 8.50 10.01 -14.19
CA PHE A 119 8.56 9.28 -15.46
C PHE A 119 7.17 8.75 -15.90
N ILE A 120 6.36 8.25 -14.96
CA ILE A 120 4.98 7.80 -15.24
C ILE A 120 4.12 8.94 -15.79
N LYS A 121 4.29 10.16 -15.25
CA LYS A 121 3.61 11.34 -15.77
C LYS A 121 3.98 11.58 -17.24
N LEU A 122 5.26 11.49 -17.60
CA LEU A 122 5.70 11.69 -18.99
C LEU A 122 5.09 10.63 -19.92
N LEU A 123 5.03 9.37 -19.50
CA LEU A 123 4.39 8.31 -20.28
C LEU A 123 2.90 8.60 -20.52
N ILE A 124 2.17 9.03 -19.48
CA ILE A 124 0.74 9.36 -19.58
C ILE A 124 0.54 10.59 -20.49
N GLU A 125 1.29 11.68 -20.28
CA GLU A 125 1.13 12.93 -21.05
C GLU A 125 1.45 12.75 -22.54
N LYS A 126 2.36 11.83 -22.88
CA LYS A 126 2.68 11.50 -24.28
C LYS A 126 1.81 10.41 -24.88
N GLY A 127 0.84 9.87 -24.12
CA GLY A 127 -0.12 8.88 -24.62
C GLY A 127 0.46 7.48 -24.79
N TYR A 128 1.54 7.14 -24.08
CA TYR A 128 2.18 5.82 -24.19
C TYR A 128 1.63 4.78 -23.21
N VAL A 129 0.81 5.16 -22.23
CA VAL A 129 0.21 4.21 -21.29
C VAL A 129 -1.14 3.75 -21.83
N LEU A 130 -1.33 2.44 -21.97
CA LEU A 130 -2.61 1.86 -22.35
C LEU A 130 -3.60 1.85 -21.19
N ASP A 131 -4.88 1.77 -21.52
CA ASP A 131 -5.96 1.62 -20.53
C ASP A 131 -5.79 0.34 -19.71
N ASP A 132 -6.16 0.39 -18.44
CA ASP A 132 -6.35 -0.78 -17.60
C ASP A 132 -7.70 -1.40 -17.96
N ASN A 133 -7.65 -2.36 -18.89
CA ASN A 133 -8.81 -2.92 -19.57
C ASN A 133 -9.60 -1.84 -20.34
N ASN A 134 -10.62 -1.27 -19.72
CA ASN A 134 -11.45 -0.22 -20.29
C ASN A 134 -11.39 1.09 -19.48
N LEU A 135 -10.46 1.18 -18.52
CA LEU A 135 -10.34 2.31 -17.62
C LEU A 135 -9.01 3.03 -17.89
N PRO A 136 -9.05 4.28 -18.36
CA PRO A 136 -7.84 5.02 -18.67
C PRO A 136 -6.97 5.26 -17.43
N ILE A 137 -5.66 5.00 -17.55
CA ILE A 137 -4.70 5.32 -16.49
C ILE A 137 -4.36 6.82 -16.58
N THR A 138 -4.86 7.62 -15.63
CA THR A 138 -4.68 9.07 -15.65
C THR A 138 -4.09 9.63 -14.36
N MET A 139 -3.76 10.93 -14.37
CA MET A 139 -3.34 11.68 -13.17
C MET A 139 -4.51 12.35 -12.44
N ASN A 140 -5.73 12.19 -12.96
CA ASN A 140 -6.95 12.82 -12.47
C ASN A 140 -7.90 11.76 -11.92
N PRO A 141 -8.81 12.12 -11.01
CA PRO A 141 -9.83 11.19 -10.54
C PRO A 141 -10.84 10.88 -11.64
N HIS A 142 -11.41 9.68 -11.58
CA HIS A 142 -12.62 9.31 -12.32
C HIS A 142 -13.85 9.69 -11.49
N TRP A 143 -14.63 10.64 -11.99
CA TRP A 143 -15.86 11.06 -11.35
C TRP A 143 -16.97 10.05 -11.60
N ILE A 144 -17.60 9.59 -10.53
CA ILE A 144 -18.68 8.60 -10.54
C ILE A 144 -20.02 9.31 -10.35
N ASN A 145 -20.90 9.18 -11.33
CA ASN A 145 -22.19 9.83 -11.41
C ASN A 145 -23.29 8.89 -11.92
N ASP A 146 -24.49 9.42 -12.12
CA ASP A 146 -25.67 8.63 -12.49
C ASP A 146 -25.54 7.94 -13.85
N GLU A 147 -24.63 8.39 -14.73
CA GLU A 147 -24.40 7.79 -16.04
C GLU A 147 -23.38 6.64 -16.01
N ASN A 148 -22.43 6.65 -15.05
CA ASN A 148 -21.31 5.71 -15.01
C ASN A 148 -21.14 4.93 -13.69
N TYR A 149 -22.05 5.08 -12.72
CA TYR A 149 -22.00 4.39 -11.41
C TYR A 149 -21.89 2.87 -11.53
N GLN A 150 -22.38 2.28 -12.62
CA GLN A 150 -22.28 0.85 -12.89
C GLN A 150 -20.83 0.34 -12.83
N MET A 151 -19.85 1.16 -13.25
CA MET A 151 -18.42 0.83 -13.16
C MET A 151 -17.98 0.60 -11.71
N LEU A 152 -18.44 1.45 -10.78
CA LEU A 152 -18.17 1.28 -9.35
C LEU A 152 -18.88 0.03 -8.79
N VAL A 153 -20.13 -0.19 -9.16
CA VAL A 153 -20.93 -1.35 -8.72
C VAL A 153 -20.25 -2.66 -9.13
N GLU A 154 -19.77 -2.75 -10.37
CA GLU A 154 -19.07 -3.93 -10.88
C GLU A 154 -17.80 -4.25 -10.09
N VAL A 155 -17.04 -3.22 -9.70
CA VAL A 155 -15.83 -3.37 -8.87
C VAL A 155 -16.20 -3.84 -7.47
N ILE A 156 -17.17 -3.20 -6.82
CA ILE A 156 -17.54 -3.49 -5.42
C ILE A 156 -18.14 -4.88 -5.27
N ASN A 157 -18.90 -5.33 -6.28
CA ASN A 157 -19.49 -6.67 -6.29
C ASN A 157 -18.55 -7.74 -6.84
N GLY A 158 -17.32 -7.40 -7.25
CA GLY A 158 -16.35 -8.33 -7.80
C GLY A 158 -16.71 -8.88 -9.19
N ALA A 159 -17.65 -8.24 -9.90
CA ALA A 159 -17.99 -8.59 -11.29
C ALA A 159 -16.89 -8.16 -12.27
N LYS A 160 -16.07 -7.18 -11.89
CA LYS A 160 -14.96 -6.68 -12.68
C LYS A 160 -13.74 -6.44 -11.84
N VAL A 161 -12.60 -6.92 -12.34
CA VAL A 161 -11.29 -6.78 -11.72
C VAL A 161 -10.40 -6.00 -12.68
N TYR A 162 -9.70 -5.02 -12.13
CA TYR A 162 -8.72 -4.20 -12.84
C TYR A 162 -7.31 -4.63 -12.43
N ASP A 163 -6.32 -4.36 -13.27
CA ASP A 163 -4.91 -4.67 -13.00
C ASP A 163 -4.33 -3.77 -11.91
N LEU A 164 -4.89 -2.58 -11.70
CA LEU A 164 -4.54 -1.66 -10.62
C LEU A 164 -5.61 -1.64 -9.50
N PRO A 165 -5.23 -1.42 -8.23
CA PRO A 165 -6.17 -1.20 -7.14
C PRO A 165 -7.06 0.03 -7.39
N ILE A 166 -8.23 0.06 -6.76
CA ILE A 166 -9.18 1.17 -6.86
C ILE A 166 -9.37 1.81 -5.48
N VAL A 167 -9.21 3.13 -5.42
CA VAL A 167 -9.59 3.94 -4.26
C VAL A 167 -10.92 4.62 -4.56
N TYR A 168 -11.96 4.27 -3.83
CA TYR A 168 -13.25 4.94 -3.93
C TYR A 168 -13.44 5.96 -2.81
N VAL A 169 -13.67 7.22 -3.18
CA VAL A 169 -13.90 8.34 -2.28
C VAL A 169 -15.36 8.77 -2.36
N SER A 170 -16.14 8.45 -1.32
CA SER A 170 -17.54 8.87 -1.23
C SER A 170 -17.69 10.33 -0.80
N LYS A 171 -18.80 10.96 -1.16
CA LYS A 171 -19.18 12.30 -0.68
C LYS A 171 -19.61 12.24 0.79
N THR A 172 -19.30 13.31 1.53
CA THR A 172 -19.85 13.49 2.88
C THR A 172 -21.35 13.80 2.81
N PHE A 173 -22.04 13.72 3.95
CA PHE A 173 -23.46 14.09 4.05
C PHE A 173 -23.73 15.56 3.64
N LEU A 174 -22.72 16.43 3.69
CA LEU A 174 -22.78 17.83 3.26
C LEU A 174 -22.37 18.02 1.78
N ASN A 175 -22.33 16.94 1.00
CA ASN A 175 -21.88 16.90 -0.40
C ASN A 175 -20.44 17.42 -0.62
N ARG A 176 -19.56 17.26 0.38
CA ARG A 176 -18.14 17.65 0.28
C ARG A 176 -17.26 16.44 -0.04
N THR A 177 -16.14 16.69 -0.69
CA THR A 177 -15.10 15.67 -0.88
C THR A 177 -14.19 15.67 0.38
N PRO A 178 -13.99 14.52 1.05
CA PRO A 178 -13.33 14.47 2.36
C PRO A 178 -11.81 14.72 2.31
N ILE A 179 -11.19 14.59 1.13
CA ILE A 179 -9.74 14.78 0.90
C ILE A 179 -9.49 15.46 -0.45
N ASP A 180 -8.26 15.95 -0.66
CA ASP A 180 -7.81 16.47 -1.95
C ASP A 180 -7.56 15.30 -2.93
N VAL A 181 -8.59 14.98 -3.72
CA VAL A 181 -8.57 13.89 -4.69
C VAL A 181 -7.64 14.16 -5.87
N GLY A 182 -7.33 15.42 -6.17
CA GLY A 182 -6.36 15.78 -7.22
C GLY A 182 -4.94 15.42 -6.79
N LYS A 183 -4.54 15.81 -5.58
CA LYS A 183 -3.26 15.38 -5.00
C LYS A 183 -3.16 13.87 -4.85
N LEU A 184 -4.24 13.22 -4.40
CA LEU A 184 -4.27 11.76 -4.25
C LEU A 184 -4.07 11.05 -5.60
N SER A 185 -4.84 11.44 -6.62
CA SER A 185 -4.73 10.86 -7.98
C SER A 185 -3.35 11.07 -8.58
N TYR A 186 -2.78 12.27 -8.41
CA TYR A 186 -1.42 12.55 -8.87
C TYR A 186 -0.35 11.72 -8.14
N ALA A 187 -0.56 11.43 -6.84
CA ALA A 187 0.35 10.60 -6.05
C ALA A 187 0.24 9.11 -6.40
N LEU A 188 -0.92 8.67 -6.91
CA LEU A 188 -1.25 7.28 -7.27
C LEU A 188 -1.21 6.99 -8.78
N LYS A 189 -0.87 7.96 -9.63
CA LYS A 189 -0.76 7.77 -11.09
C LYS A 189 0.09 6.54 -11.42
N GLY A 190 -0.47 5.65 -12.23
CA GLY A 190 0.17 4.39 -12.67
C GLY A 190 0.32 3.32 -11.58
N VAL A 191 -0.32 3.46 -10.41
CA VAL A 191 -0.37 2.39 -9.39
C VAL A 191 -1.74 2.15 -8.78
N ALA A 192 -2.69 3.07 -8.93
CA ALA A 192 -4.09 2.86 -8.56
C ALA A 192 -5.00 3.86 -9.29
N HIS A 193 -6.26 3.47 -9.48
CA HIS A 193 -7.32 4.37 -9.94
C HIS A 193 -8.00 5.03 -8.75
N VAL A 194 -8.45 6.27 -8.92
CA VAL A 194 -9.19 7.01 -7.89
C VAL A 194 -10.58 7.32 -8.40
N PHE A 195 -11.59 6.65 -7.86
CA PHE A 195 -13.00 6.89 -8.11
C PHE A 195 -13.54 7.87 -7.08
N VAL A 196 -14.26 8.89 -7.54
CA VAL A 196 -14.81 9.92 -6.65
C VAL A 196 -16.28 10.10 -6.94
N GLN A 197 -17.13 9.92 -5.94
CA GLN A 197 -18.54 10.20 -6.08
C GLN A 197 -18.73 11.68 -6.44
N GLU A 198 -19.46 11.98 -7.51
CA GLU A 198 -19.66 13.34 -8.02
C GLU A 198 -20.64 14.12 -7.14
N ASP A 199 -21.76 13.50 -6.77
CA ASP A 199 -22.81 14.12 -5.96
C ASP A 199 -23.40 13.13 -4.93
N VAL A 200 -23.69 13.63 -3.73
CA VAL A 200 -24.27 12.83 -2.63
C VAL A 200 -25.66 12.28 -2.95
N SER A 201 -26.41 12.86 -3.89
CA SER A 201 -27.72 12.37 -4.32
C SER A 201 -27.67 10.96 -4.92
N SER A 202 -26.56 10.58 -5.56
CA SER A 202 -26.31 9.22 -6.07
C SER A 202 -26.09 8.18 -4.97
N ASN A 203 -25.99 8.58 -3.69
CA ASN A 203 -25.62 7.69 -2.59
C ASN A 203 -26.62 6.56 -2.39
N ASP A 204 -27.93 6.86 -2.40
CA ASP A 204 -28.96 5.83 -2.20
C ASP A 204 -29.00 4.84 -3.38
N LEU A 205 -28.77 5.34 -4.60
CA LEU A 205 -28.64 4.52 -5.81
C LEU A 205 -27.47 3.54 -5.68
N ILE A 206 -26.25 4.07 -5.47
CA ILE A 206 -25.02 3.26 -5.36
C ILE A 206 -25.15 2.22 -4.24
N ARG A 207 -25.69 2.63 -3.08
CA ARG A 207 -25.92 1.73 -1.93
C ARG A 207 -26.86 0.59 -2.25
N SER A 208 -27.97 0.88 -2.94
CA SER A 208 -28.92 -0.16 -3.34
C SER A 208 -28.30 -1.17 -4.29
N PHE A 209 -27.45 -0.75 -5.23
CA PHE A 209 -26.82 -1.65 -6.20
C PHE A 209 -25.60 -2.40 -5.63
N CYS A 210 -25.01 -1.90 -4.55
CA CYS A 210 -23.87 -2.53 -3.87
C CYS A 210 -24.26 -3.35 -2.64
N ASP A 211 -25.55 -3.54 -2.34
CA ASP A 211 -26.03 -4.14 -1.08
C ASP A 211 -25.39 -3.52 0.17
N ASP A 212 -25.27 -2.18 0.20
CA ASP A 212 -24.58 -1.44 1.27
C ASP A 212 -23.10 -1.82 1.50
N LYS A 213 -22.47 -2.55 0.57
CA LYS A 213 -21.04 -2.89 0.65
C LYS A 213 -20.15 -1.71 0.33
N ASN A 214 -20.61 -0.71 -0.41
CA ASN A 214 -19.80 0.46 -0.76
C ASN A 214 -19.55 1.37 0.45
N GLU A 215 -18.50 2.19 0.35
CA GLU A 215 -18.29 3.29 1.28
C GLU A 215 -19.25 4.45 0.97
N TYR A 216 -19.69 5.13 2.02
CA TYR A 216 -20.62 6.26 1.93
C TYR A 216 -20.32 7.27 3.04
N ASN A 217 -20.91 8.47 2.95
CA ASN A 217 -20.78 9.54 3.95
C ASN A 217 -19.34 9.96 4.24
N GLY A 218 -18.50 10.11 3.22
CA GLY A 218 -17.12 10.59 3.33
C GLY A 218 -16.11 9.49 3.70
N ASN A 219 -16.55 8.24 3.81
CA ASN A 219 -15.65 7.11 3.96
C ASN A 219 -14.97 6.78 2.62
N ILE A 220 -13.77 6.21 2.71
CA ILE A 220 -12.93 5.87 1.56
C ILE A 220 -12.71 4.36 1.56
N GLY A 221 -12.93 3.71 0.42
CA GLY A 221 -12.66 2.28 0.22
C GLY A 221 -11.40 2.06 -0.59
N ILE A 222 -10.62 1.04 -0.25
CA ILE A 222 -9.50 0.56 -1.05
C ILE A 222 -9.80 -0.88 -1.47
N TYR A 223 -9.93 -1.08 -2.77
CA TYR A 223 -10.26 -2.35 -3.42
C TYR A 223 -9.03 -2.88 -4.13
N TYR A 224 -8.61 -4.10 -3.78
CA TYR A 224 -7.43 -4.76 -4.32
C TYR A 224 -7.83 -5.79 -5.40
N GLN A 225 -6.87 -6.17 -6.23
CA GLN A 225 -7.04 -7.11 -7.36
C GLN A 225 -7.19 -8.58 -6.92
N THR A 226 -7.33 -8.86 -5.62
CA THR A 226 -7.38 -10.21 -5.07
C THR A 226 -8.41 -10.33 -3.97
N ASP A 227 -9.16 -11.43 -3.98
CA ASP A 227 -10.12 -11.77 -2.91
C ASP A 227 -9.41 -12.20 -1.61
N MET A 228 -8.11 -12.50 -1.65
CA MET A 228 -7.34 -12.89 -0.46
C MET A 228 -7.11 -11.73 0.50
N ILE A 229 -7.07 -10.50 -0.01
CA ILE A 229 -6.89 -9.28 0.78
C ILE A 229 -8.24 -8.59 0.82
N GLN A 230 -8.85 -8.59 2.00
CA GLN A 230 -10.12 -7.88 2.20
C GLN A 230 -9.94 -6.40 1.89
N LYS A 231 -10.97 -5.80 1.30
CA LYS A 231 -11.01 -4.35 1.08
C LYS A 231 -10.75 -3.62 2.39
N LYS A 232 -10.01 -2.51 2.31
CA LYS A 232 -9.77 -1.65 3.48
C LYS A 232 -10.75 -0.48 3.47
N ARG A 233 -11.45 -0.27 4.58
CA ARG A 233 -12.27 0.91 4.81
C ARG A 233 -11.50 1.94 5.63
N ARG A 234 -11.37 3.14 5.09
CA ARG A 234 -10.82 4.31 5.78
C ARG A 234 -11.94 5.26 6.19
N ARG A 235 -12.14 5.39 7.49
CA ARG A 235 -13.08 6.38 8.05
C ARG A 235 -12.42 7.75 8.09
N VAL A 236 -13.06 8.74 7.48
CA VAL A 236 -12.62 10.14 7.54
C VAL A 236 -13.55 10.91 8.47
N LEU A 237 -13.03 11.28 9.64
CA LEU A 237 -13.75 12.12 10.60
C LEU A 237 -13.51 13.60 10.29
N GLU A 238 -14.47 14.48 10.59
CA GLU A 238 -14.37 15.92 10.27
C GLU A 238 -13.12 16.61 10.85
N HIS A 239 -12.60 16.11 11.97
CA HIS A 239 -11.43 16.66 12.65
C HIS A 239 -10.09 16.02 12.23
N PHE A 240 -10.10 15.11 11.26
CA PHE A 240 -8.88 14.53 10.69
C PHE A 240 -8.25 15.49 9.69
N ASP A 241 -6.93 15.63 9.73
CA ASP A 241 -6.17 16.27 8.66
C ASP A 241 -6.30 15.46 7.35
N PRO A 242 -6.88 16.05 6.28
CA PRO A 242 -7.06 15.38 4.99
C PRO A 242 -5.76 14.95 4.30
N ASP A 243 -4.66 15.70 4.48
CA ASP A 243 -3.37 15.38 3.85
C ASP A 243 -2.77 14.11 4.51
N VAL A 244 -2.96 13.93 5.81
CA VAL A 244 -2.50 12.72 6.54
C VAL A 244 -3.29 11.49 6.10
N VAL A 245 -4.61 11.62 5.94
CA VAL A 245 -5.47 10.54 5.39
C VAL A 245 -4.98 10.13 4.01
N SER A 246 -4.74 11.12 3.13
CA SER A 246 -4.27 10.89 1.76
C SER A 246 -2.91 10.16 1.74
N GLN A 247 -1.95 10.58 2.56
CA GLN A 247 -0.64 9.92 2.67
C GLN A 247 -0.74 8.48 3.19
N SER A 248 -1.67 8.20 4.11
CA SER A 248 -1.90 6.83 4.59
C SER A 248 -2.41 5.92 3.48
N ILE A 249 -3.33 6.41 2.63
CA ILE A 249 -3.86 5.66 1.48
C ILE A 249 -2.74 5.36 0.48
N VAL A 250 -1.93 6.37 0.16
CA VAL A 250 -0.76 6.22 -0.73
C VAL A 250 0.20 5.16 -0.20
N ARG A 251 0.49 5.18 1.11
CA ARG A 251 1.34 4.18 1.77
C ARG A 251 0.77 2.77 1.68
N ASP A 252 -0.53 2.61 1.95
CA ASP A 252 -1.21 1.29 1.85
C ASP A 252 -1.10 0.70 0.45
N ILE A 253 -1.28 1.53 -0.58
CA ILE A 253 -1.21 1.07 -1.98
C ILE A 253 0.22 0.72 -2.37
N ILE A 254 1.19 1.58 -2.09
CA ILE A 254 2.59 1.31 -2.44
C ILE A 254 3.10 0.06 -1.71
N HIS A 255 2.70 -0.11 -0.44
CA HIS A 255 3.07 -1.31 0.29
C HIS A 255 2.48 -2.57 -0.35
N TYR A 256 1.21 -2.51 -0.76
CA TYR A 256 0.57 -3.59 -1.48
C TYR A 256 1.25 -3.89 -2.83
N THR A 257 1.53 -2.88 -3.66
CA THR A 257 2.18 -3.08 -4.96
C THR A 257 3.58 -3.66 -4.82
N ASN A 258 4.34 -3.22 -3.80
CA ASN A 258 5.68 -3.72 -3.54
C ASN A 258 5.73 -5.17 -3.00
N GLN A 259 4.60 -5.70 -2.53
CA GLN A 259 4.49 -7.12 -2.15
C GLN A 259 4.21 -8.03 -3.35
N GLN A 260 3.86 -7.47 -4.51
CA GLN A 260 3.60 -8.26 -5.70
C GLN A 260 4.91 -8.80 -6.30
N THR A 261 4.83 -10.00 -6.88
CA THR A 261 6.00 -10.62 -7.53
C THR A 261 6.29 -9.93 -8.86
N ILE A 262 7.48 -9.37 -8.99
CA ILE A 262 7.96 -8.80 -10.26
C ILE A 262 8.60 -9.94 -11.07
N PRO A 263 8.18 -10.18 -12.33
CA PRO A 263 8.80 -11.22 -13.13
C PRO A 263 10.28 -10.92 -13.39
N TYR A 264 11.09 -11.97 -13.49
CA TYR A 264 12.55 -11.87 -13.51
C TYR A 264 13.10 -10.91 -14.58
N LEU A 265 12.61 -11.03 -15.82
CA LEU A 265 13.03 -10.19 -16.96
C LEU A 265 12.51 -8.74 -16.91
N TYR A 266 11.70 -8.39 -15.90
CA TYR A 266 11.22 -7.03 -15.64
C TYR A 266 12.03 -6.34 -14.54
N THR A 267 13.19 -6.90 -14.19
CA THR A 267 14.15 -6.31 -13.25
C THR A 267 15.49 -6.09 -13.96
N TRP A 268 16.20 -5.03 -13.58
CA TRP A 268 17.53 -4.75 -14.14
C TRP A 268 18.48 -5.94 -13.97
N ASP A 269 18.50 -6.54 -12.78
CA ASP A 269 19.36 -7.68 -12.50
C ASP A 269 18.99 -8.91 -13.32
N GLY A 270 17.69 -9.16 -13.54
CA GLY A 270 17.26 -10.30 -14.35
C GLY A 270 17.59 -10.14 -15.83
N VAL A 271 17.45 -8.93 -16.38
CA VAL A 271 17.87 -8.62 -17.74
C VAL A 271 19.39 -8.75 -17.90
N LEU A 272 20.17 -8.13 -17.01
CA LEU A 272 21.63 -8.22 -17.05
C LEU A 272 22.11 -9.65 -16.95
N THR A 273 21.60 -10.40 -15.99
CA THR A 273 22.00 -11.80 -15.79
C THR A 273 21.68 -12.65 -17.01
N SER A 274 20.50 -12.49 -17.62
CA SER A 274 20.12 -13.23 -18.84
C SER A 274 21.01 -12.87 -20.02
N LEU A 275 21.28 -11.57 -20.20
CA LEU A 275 22.19 -11.05 -21.22
C LEU A 275 23.60 -11.64 -21.06
N PHE A 276 24.13 -11.70 -19.83
CA PHE A 276 25.44 -12.30 -19.56
C PHE A 276 25.45 -13.81 -19.76
N GLN A 277 24.42 -14.52 -19.32
CA GLN A 277 24.31 -15.97 -19.53
C GLN A 277 24.29 -16.33 -21.02
N ASP A 278 23.57 -15.57 -21.84
CA ASP A 278 23.50 -15.81 -23.28
C ASP A 278 24.82 -15.45 -23.99
N ARG A 279 25.47 -14.36 -23.58
CA ARG A 279 26.83 -14.04 -24.05
C ARG A 279 27.81 -15.17 -23.71
N PHE A 280 27.80 -15.65 -22.47
CA PHE A 280 28.64 -16.75 -22.01
C PHE A 280 28.38 -18.04 -22.81
N ARG A 281 27.11 -18.40 -23.05
CA ARG A 281 26.75 -19.58 -23.86
C ARG A 281 27.23 -19.45 -25.31
N SER A 282 27.00 -18.31 -25.94
CA SER A 282 27.44 -18.03 -27.32
C SER A 282 28.96 -18.12 -27.44
N GLN A 283 29.69 -17.56 -26.47
CA GLN A 283 31.15 -17.61 -26.45
C GLN A 283 31.69 -19.01 -26.17
N LYS A 284 31.07 -19.78 -25.27
CA LYS A 284 31.45 -21.18 -25.05
C LYS A 284 31.30 -22.02 -26.33
N ALA A 285 30.24 -21.77 -27.10
CA ALA A 285 30.06 -22.42 -28.40
C ALA A 285 31.14 -22.01 -29.40
N LYS A 286 31.45 -20.70 -29.52
CA LYS A 286 32.55 -20.19 -30.36
C LYS A 286 33.91 -20.77 -29.96
N ARG A 287 34.20 -20.89 -28.66
CA ARG A 287 35.43 -21.51 -28.14
C ARG A 287 35.54 -22.97 -28.56
N ALA A 288 34.46 -23.74 -28.44
CA ALA A 288 34.44 -25.14 -28.86
C ALA A 288 34.63 -25.30 -30.39
N GLU A 289 34.31 -24.27 -31.17
CA GLU A 289 34.54 -24.20 -32.61
C GLU A 289 35.96 -23.74 -32.95
N ALA A 290 36.49 -22.73 -32.26
CA ALA A 290 37.86 -22.21 -32.42
C ALA A 290 38.95 -23.19 -31.94
N GLU A 291 38.71 -23.92 -30.83
CA GLU A 291 39.59 -25.00 -30.37
C GLU A 291 39.66 -26.16 -31.39
N LYS A 292 38.63 -26.33 -32.24
CA LYS A 292 38.68 -27.29 -33.36
C LYS A 292 39.50 -26.77 -34.54
N THR A 293 39.57 -25.45 -34.76
CA THR A 293 40.33 -24.85 -35.86
C THR A 293 41.77 -24.47 -35.52
N LYS A 294 42.23 -24.63 -34.27
CA LYS A 294 43.64 -24.62 -33.82
C LYS A 294 44.48 -23.35 -34.10
N GLU A 295 43.96 -22.33 -34.79
CA GLU A 295 44.80 -21.29 -35.40
C GLU A 295 44.47 -19.82 -35.04
N GLU A 296 43.52 -19.52 -34.15
CA GLU A 296 43.18 -18.11 -33.82
C GLU A 296 43.65 -17.64 -32.43
N THR A 297 44.91 -17.18 -32.43
CA THR A 297 45.49 -15.90 -31.93
C THR A 297 45.23 -15.36 -30.51
N ASP A 298 46.32 -14.90 -29.87
CA ASP A 298 46.40 -14.17 -28.58
C ASP A 298 45.42 -12.99 -28.41
N GLU A 299 44.91 -12.40 -29.50
CA GLU A 299 43.90 -11.34 -29.47
C GLU A 299 42.55 -11.85 -28.94
N VAL A 300 42.18 -13.07 -29.30
CA VAL A 300 40.99 -13.77 -28.80
C VAL A 300 41.13 -14.02 -27.30
N LEU A 301 42.32 -14.46 -26.85
CA LEU A 301 42.66 -14.63 -25.42
C LEU A 301 42.61 -13.32 -24.61
N ARG A 302 42.94 -12.19 -25.24
CA ARG A 302 42.95 -10.88 -24.60
C ARG A 302 41.53 -10.32 -24.41
N VAL A 303 40.69 -10.39 -25.44
CA VAL A 303 39.25 -10.07 -25.32
C VAL A 303 38.59 -10.95 -24.25
N PHE A 304 38.96 -12.23 -24.19
CA PHE A 304 38.47 -13.14 -23.13
C PHE A 304 38.91 -12.77 -21.72
N SER A 305 40.11 -12.20 -21.56
CA SER A 305 40.63 -11.82 -20.24
C SER A 305 39.92 -10.57 -19.71
N ASP A 306 39.66 -9.60 -20.59
CA ASP A 306 38.91 -8.39 -20.25
C ASP A 306 37.46 -8.74 -19.86
N GLU A 307 36.79 -9.67 -20.57
CA GLU A 307 35.42 -10.09 -20.25
C GLU A 307 35.32 -11.04 -19.03
N MET A 308 36.38 -11.79 -18.70
CA MET A 308 36.46 -12.54 -17.43
C MET A 308 36.51 -11.59 -16.23
N ASN A 309 37.21 -10.47 -16.38
CA ASN A 309 37.24 -9.43 -15.34
C ASN A 309 35.84 -8.81 -15.16
N ASP A 310 35.09 -8.56 -16.24
CA ASP A 310 33.71 -8.07 -16.16
C ASP A 310 32.80 -9.06 -15.40
N LEU A 311 32.95 -10.36 -15.67
CA LEU A 311 32.20 -11.42 -14.97
C LEU A 311 32.61 -11.55 -13.50
N GLU A 312 33.89 -11.40 -13.17
CA GLU A 312 34.35 -11.39 -11.76
C GLU A 312 33.83 -10.17 -11.00
N GLU A 313 33.81 -8.99 -11.64
CA GLU A 313 33.25 -7.77 -11.06
C GLU A 313 31.75 -7.93 -10.79
N GLU A 314 31.02 -8.56 -11.69
CA GLU A 314 29.60 -8.88 -11.49
C GLU A 314 29.39 -9.92 -10.37
N ASN A 315 30.26 -10.93 -10.26
CA ASN A 315 30.17 -11.90 -9.18
C ASN A 315 30.37 -11.23 -7.81
N LYS A 316 31.30 -10.26 -7.73
CA LYS A 316 31.46 -9.40 -6.56
C LYS A 316 30.19 -8.59 -6.30
N ARG A 317 29.59 -7.96 -7.31
CA ARG A 317 28.34 -7.19 -7.20
C ARG A 317 27.17 -8.03 -6.69
N LEU A 318 26.97 -9.23 -7.26
CA LEU A 318 25.92 -10.16 -6.84
C LEU A 318 26.15 -10.64 -5.41
N THR A 319 27.40 -10.91 -5.02
CA THR A 319 27.76 -11.29 -3.65
C THR A 319 27.44 -10.16 -2.66
N SER A 320 27.77 -8.91 -2.99
CA SER A 320 27.39 -7.75 -2.16
C SER A 320 25.87 -7.60 -2.03
N LYS A 321 25.10 -7.85 -3.09
CA LYS A 321 23.63 -7.80 -3.02
C LYS A 321 23.02 -8.94 -2.22
N LEU A 322 23.58 -10.14 -2.30
CA LEU A 322 23.16 -11.24 -1.43
C LEU A 322 23.36 -10.87 0.02
N LEU A 323 24.51 -10.28 0.36
CA LEU A 323 24.78 -9.77 1.70
C LEU A 323 23.77 -8.68 2.12
N ASP A 324 23.46 -7.70 1.26
CA ASP A 324 22.44 -6.68 1.54
C ASP A 324 21.06 -7.29 1.78
N ARG A 325 20.68 -8.31 1.00
CA ARG A 325 19.41 -9.03 1.14
C ARG A 325 19.37 -9.89 2.39
N GLU A 326 20.48 -10.51 2.76
CA GLU A 326 20.62 -11.27 4.00
C GLU A 326 20.50 -10.34 5.21
N ASN A 327 21.15 -9.18 5.18
CA ASN A 327 21.03 -8.15 6.21
C ASN A 327 19.58 -7.62 6.30
N GLU A 328 18.91 -7.39 5.17
CA GLU A 328 17.51 -6.98 5.13
C GLU A 328 16.58 -8.07 5.69
N LEU A 329 16.82 -9.35 5.35
CA LEU A 329 16.08 -10.48 5.89
C LEU A 329 16.33 -10.67 7.38
N GLU A 330 17.56 -10.51 7.85
CA GLU A 330 17.92 -10.57 9.26
C GLU A 330 17.27 -9.42 10.03
N TYR A 331 17.26 -8.22 9.47
CA TYR A 331 16.53 -7.08 10.02
C TYR A 331 15.03 -7.35 10.09
N TYR A 332 14.38 -7.79 9.00
CA TYR A 332 12.95 -8.08 9.01
C TYR A 332 12.61 -9.26 9.94
N LYS A 333 13.49 -10.27 10.03
CA LYS A 333 13.38 -11.33 11.03
C LYS A 333 13.46 -10.73 12.43
N ASN A 334 14.43 -9.87 12.73
CA ASN A 334 14.54 -9.22 14.04
C ASN A 334 13.33 -8.33 14.32
N GLU A 335 12.83 -7.56 13.36
CA GLU A 335 11.61 -6.76 13.48
C GLU A 335 10.37 -7.64 13.72
N PHE A 336 10.26 -8.77 13.02
CA PHE A 336 9.15 -9.73 13.14
C PHE A 336 9.22 -10.55 14.42
N PHE A 337 10.41 -11.00 14.84
CA PHE A 337 10.64 -11.69 16.11
C PHE A 337 10.47 -10.74 17.30
N ASN A 338 10.84 -9.45 17.17
CA ASN A 338 10.48 -8.42 18.13
C ASN A 338 8.96 -8.15 18.20
N ARG A 339 8.20 -8.46 17.13
CA ARG A 339 6.72 -8.39 17.13
C ARG A 339 6.04 -9.62 17.76
N GLN A 340 6.71 -10.79 17.85
CA GLN A 340 6.13 -12.01 18.43
C GLN A 340 6.75 -12.43 19.78
N GLY A 341 7.93 -11.94 20.12
CA GLY A 341 8.64 -12.24 21.36
C GLY A 341 8.50 -11.15 22.41
N VAL A 342 7.58 -11.35 23.37
CA VAL A 342 7.68 -10.88 24.76
C VAL A 342 7.94 -9.36 24.96
N ASN A 343 6.85 -8.64 25.26
CA ASN A 343 6.83 -7.42 26.11
C ASN A 343 7.41 -6.08 25.60
N GLU A 344 7.41 -5.74 24.31
CA GLU A 344 7.58 -4.33 23.90
C GLU A 344 6.65 -3.90 22.75
N GLY A 345 5.34 -3.85 23.03
CA GLY A 345 4.46 -2.97 22.27
C GLY A 345 4.80 -1.49 22.55
N PHE A 346 4.43 -0.57 21.64
CA PHE A 346 4.51 0.89 21.82
C PHE A 346 4.02 1.36 23.21
N LEU A 347 3.07 0.62 23.79
CA LEU A 347 2.66 0.70 25.17
C LEU A 347 2.60 -0.72 25.76
N SER A 348 2.95 -0.84 27.05
CA SER A 348 2.68 -2.06 27.82
C SER A 348 1.18 -2.37 27.79
N SER A 349 0.83 -3.64 27.59
CA SER A 349 -0.56 -4.09 27.57
C SER A 349 -1.24 -4.05 28.95
N GLY A 350 -0.48 -3.82 30.03
CA GLY A 350 -0.95 -3.87 31.41
C GLY A 350 -1.38 -5.28 31.85
N THR A 351 -1.63 -5.45 33.14
CA THR A 351 -1.94 -6.76 33.75
C THR A 351 -3.43 -7.10 33.79
N GLU A 352 -4.31 -6.15 33.48
CA GLU A 352 -5.76 -6.39 33.45
C GLU A 352 -6.11 -7.44 32.38
N LYS A 353 -7.13 -8.26 32.59
CA LYS A 353 -7.47 -9.33 31.64
C LYS A 353 -8.39 -8.80 30.53
N GLU A 354 -8.21 -9.26 29.29
CA GLU A 354 -9.22 -9.08 28.24
C GLU A 354 -10.37 -10.08 28.41
N PHE A 355 -11.60 -9.60 28.42
CA PHE A 355 -12.83 -10.39 28.42
C PHE A 355 -13.20 -10.88 27.01
N PHE A 356 -12.76 -10.18 25.97
CA PHE A 356 -12.88 -10.59 24.58
C PHE A 356 -11.66 -10.17 23.77
N GLN A 357 -11.42 -10.87 22.66
CA GLN A 357 -10.24 -10.63 21.82
C GLN A 357 -10.20 -9.17 21.34
N GLY A 358 -9.08 -8.48 21.63
CA GLY A 358 -8.84 -7.12 21.17
C GLY A 358 -9.55 -6.03 21.99
N GLU A 359 -10.15 -6.37 23.14
CA GLU A 359 -10.88 -5.43 24.01
C GLU A 359 -10.04 -4.21 24.42
N LYS A 360 -8.81 -4.42 24.93
CA LYS A 360 -7.95 -3.31 25.38
C LYS A 360 -7.60 -2.41 24.21
N ARG A 361 -7.25 -3.00 23.06
CA ARG A 361 -6.94 -2.25 21.83
C ARG A 361 -8.14 -1.39 21.41
N ALA A 362 -9.34 -1.95 21.39
CA ALA A 362 -10.55 -1.23 21.02
C ALA A 362 -10.84 -0.07 21.98
N PHE A 363 -10.71 -0.27 23.30
CA PHE A 363 -10.90 0.81 24.28
C PHE A 363 -9.87 1.92 24.15
N VAL A 364 -8.58 1.57 24.03
CA VAL A 364 -7.51 2.57 23.86
C VAL A 364 -7.74 3.38 22.59
N LEU A 365 -8.06 2.74 21.47
CA LEU A 365 -8.37 3.44 20.21
C LEU A 365 -9.62 4.34 20.33
N SER A 366 -10.66 3.90 21.04
CA SER A 366 -11.84 4.72 21.33
C SER A 366 -11.46 6.00 22.08
N VAL A 367 -10.70 5.88 23.17
CA VAL A 367 -10.26 7.04 23.98
C VAL A 367 -9.38 7.99 23.16
N LEU A 368 -8.45 7.44 22.37
CA LEU A 368 -7.60 8.24 21.50
C LEU A 368 -8.45 8.98 20.45
N SER A 369 -9.42 8.31 19.83
CA SER A 369 -10.34 8.90 18.87
C SER A 369 -11.18 10.02 19.49
N ASP A 370 -11.77 9.80 20.66
CA ASP A 370 -12.57 10.80 21.38
C ASP A 370 -11.74 12.03 21.76
N SER A 371 -10.47 11.81 22.13
CA SER A 371 -9.57 12.90 22.49
C SER A 371 -9.26 13.85 21.34
N LEU A 372 -9.29 13.38 20.08
CA LEU A 372 -8.97 14.20 18.90
C LEU A 372 -9.95 15.36 18.69
N GLY A 373 -11.23 15.19 19.08
CA GLY A 373 -12.26 16.22 18.94
C GLY A 373 -12.00 17.47 19.80
N GLY A 374 -11.26 17.33 20.90
CA GLY A 374 -10.91 18.44 21.80
C GLY A 374 -9.52 19.05 21.55
N MET A 375 -8.75 18.56 20.57
CA MET A 375 -7.38 19.00 20.33
C MET A 375 -7.30 20.13 19.29
N SER A 376 -6.47 21.13 19.60
CA SER A 376 -6.12 22.19 18.66
C SER A 376 -5.47 21.64 17.39
N ASP A 377 -5.89 22.20 16.25
CA ASP A 377 -5.35 21.86 14.94
C ASP A 377 -3.85 22.16 14.81
N LYS A 378 -3.19 21.48 13.88
CA LYS A 378 -1.76 21.66 13.55
C LYS A 378 -0.79 21.45 14.71
N THR A 379 -1.18 20.65 15.72
CA THR A 379 -0.31 20.30 16.83
C THR A 379 0.33 18.92 16.63
N ARG A 380 1.60 18.78 17.04
CA ARG A 380 2.32 17.50 16.97
C ARG A 380 1.58 16.38 17.71
N LYS A 381 0.95 16.70 18.84
CA LYS A 381 0.14 15.76 19.63
C LYS A 381 -1.06 15.23 18.84
N LYS A 382 -1.81 16.10 18.17
CA LYS A 382 -2.94 15.70 17.32
C LYS A 382 -2.47 14.84 16.15
N HIS A 383 -1.36 15.21 15.49
CA HIS A 383 -0.80 14.43 14.38
C HIS A 383 -0.41 13.00 14.80
N ILE A 384 0.25 12.84 15.96
CA ILE A 384 0.65 11.52 16.47
C ILE A 384 -0.58 10.66 16.78
N ILE A 385 -1.55 11.20 17.51
CA ILE A 385 -2.74 10.45 17.93
C ILE A 385 -3.60 10.09 16.71
N GLN A 386 -3.74 10.99 15.75
CA GLN A 386 -4.45 10.75 14.51
C GLN A 386 -3.78 9.64 13.68
N ASP A 387 -2.45 9.66 13.54
CA ASP A 387 -1.73 8.61 12.81
C ASP A 387 -1.91 7.24 13.47
N ILE A 388 -1.82 7.16 14.81
CA ILE A 388 -2.08 5.89 15.54
C ILE A 388 -3.50 5.38 15.29
N VAL A 389 -4.51 6.24 15.42
CA VAL A 389 -5.91 5.87 15.18
C VAL A 389 -6.13 5.43 13.74
N GLN A 390 -5.48 6.08 12.77
CA GLN A 390 -5.58 5.70 11.37
C GLN A 390 -4.87 4.37 11.09
N GLN A 391 -3.64 4.14 11.56
CA GLN A 391 -2.91 2.90 11.25
C GLN A 391 -3.53 1.63 11.87
N ASN A 392 -4.51 1.78 12.76
CA ASN A 392 -5.20 0.66 13.38
C ASN A 392 -6.63 0.56 12.84
N GLU A 393 -7.01 -0.62 12.34
CA GLU A 393 -8.42 -0.92 12.07
C GLU A 393 -9.21 -0.78 13.37
N ILE A 394 -10.13 0.19 13.41
CA ILE A 394 -11.12 0.29 14.46
C ILE A 394 -12.19 -0.73 14.11
N ASP A 395 -12.00 -1.95 14.59
CA ASP A 395 -13.06 -2.93 14.58
C ASP A 395 -14.28 -2.36 15.30
N ASP A 396 -15.45 -2.40 14.66
CA ASP A 396 -16.69 -1.83 15.20
C ASP A 396 -17.26 -2.68 16.35
N ILE A 397 -16.44 -3.54 16.97
CA ILE A 397 -16.79 -4.49 18.04
C ILE A 397 -17.48 -3.76 19.20
N LEU A 398 -16.96 -2.59 19.61
CA LEU A 398 -17.57 -1.84 20.71
C LEU A 398 -18.95 -1.30 20.34
N ASN A 399 -19.13 -0.72 19.14
CA ASN A 399 -20.43 -0.19 18.74
C ASN A 399 -21.44 -1.31 18.45
N ASN A 400 -21.01 -2.40 17.81
CA ASN A 400 -21.83 -3.59 17.60
C ASN A 400 -22.36 -4.14 18.93
N ARG A 401 -21.51 -4.22 19.97
CA ARG A 401 -21.96 -4.63 21.32
C ARG A 401 -22.92 -3.62 21.94
N ARG A 402 -22.66 -2.31 21.82
CA ARG A 402 -23.56 -1.26 22.31
C ARG A 402 -24.94 -1.33 21.64
N ASP A 403 -24.98 -1.54 20.33
CA ASP A 403 -26.21 -1.67 19.56
C ASP A 403 -26.97 -2.95 19.88
N GLU A 404 -26.25 -4.05 20.10
CA GLU A 404 -26.86 -5.31 20.53
C GLU A 404 -27.48 -5.19 21.93
N ILE A 405 -26.78 -4.57 22.89
CA ILE A 405 -27.32 -4.29 24.23
C ILE A 405 -28.54 -3.37 24.15
N LYS A 406 -28.46 -2.31 23.32
CA LYS A 406 -29.58 -1.39 23.09
C LYS A 406 -30.79 -2.13 22.52
N ARG A 407 -30.61 -2.99 21.52
CA ARG A 407 -31.66 -3.82 20.94
C ARG A 407 -32.29 -4.77 21.97
N LEU A 408 -31.48 -5.37 22.83
CA LEU A 408 -31.94 -6.35 23.82
C LEU A 408 -32.68 -5.73 25.01
N LEU A 409 -32.28 -4.54 25.45
CA LEU A 409 -32.72 -3.97 26.72
C LEU A 409 -33.62 -2.73 26.62
N THR A 410 -33.75 -2.06 25.47
CA THR A 410 -34.55 -0.82 25.38
C THR A 410 -36.01 -1.02 25.81
N ASP A 411 -36.65 -2.12 25.37
CA ASP A 411 -38.07 -2.41 25.62
C ASP A 411 -38.29 -3.72 26.40
N TYR A 412 -37.34 -4.08 27.27
CA TYR A 412 -37.41 -5.35 28.01
C TYR A 412 -38.64 -5.42 28.94
N LYS A 413 -39.26 -6.59 29.02
CA LYS A 413 -40.41 -6.89 29.92
C LYS A 413 -40.07 -8.04 30.87
N GLY A 414 -38.86 -7.96 31.45
CA GLY A 414 -38.24 -9.02 32.25
C GLY A 414 -37.33 -9.96 31.46
N ILE A 415 -36.55 -10.77 32.17
CA ILE A 415 -35.60 -11.72 31.58
C ILE A 415 -36.30 -13.04 31.27
N ASN A 416 -36.57 -13.29 29.99
CA ASN A 416 -36.97 -14.61 29.51
C ASN A 416 -35.73 -15.47 29.14
N SER A 417 -35.95 -16.77 28.89
CA SER A 417 -34.86 -17.71 28.56
C SER A 417 -34.02 -17.26 27.35
N LYS A 418 -34.66 -16.67 26.34
CA LYS A 418 -33.98 -16.14 25.13
C LYS A 418 -33.09 -14.93 25.45
N LEU A 419 -33.61 -13.94 26.17
CA LEU A 419 -32.85 -12.76 26.59
C LEU A 419 -31.69 -13.14 27.51
N LYS A 420 -31.89 -14.11 28.42
CA LYS A 420 -30.83 -14.66 29.27
C LYS A 420 -29.70 -15.29 28.45
N GLN A 421 -30.03 -16.00 27.37
CA GLN A 421 -29.04 -16.61 26.48
C GLN A 421 -28.26 -15.56 25.67
N GLU A 422 -28.93 -14.54 25.13
CA GLU A 422 -28.27 -13.46 24.39
C GLU A 422 -27.37 -12.61 25.31
N LEU A 423 -27.83 -12.27 26.52
CA LEU A 423 -26.99 -11.60 27.52
C LEU A 423 -25.77 -12.45 27.91
N LYS A 424 -25.92 -13.78 27.99
CA LYS A 424 -24.81 -14.70 28.24
C LYS A 424 -23.78 -14.71 27.10
N LYS A 425 -24.21 -14.62 25.83
CA LYS A 425 -23.29 -14.49 24.68
C LYS A 425 -22.48 -13.19 24.76
N LEU A 426 -23.09 -12.12 25.26
CA LEU A 426 -22.42 -10.84 25.52
C LEU A 426 -21.53 -10.86 26.79
N GLY A 427 -21.47 -11.97 27.51
CA GLY A 427 -20.64 -12.15 28.70
C GLY A 427 -21.33 -11.85 30.03
N PHE A 428 -22.63 -11.55 30.05
CA PHE A 428 -23.35 -11.30 31.30
C PHE A 428 -23.85 -12.59 31.95
N VAL A 429 -23.64 -12.70 33.26
CA VAL A 429 -24.26 -13.70 34.11
C VAL A 429 -25.41 -13.06 34.88
N VAL A 430 -26.58 -13.68 34.75
CA VAL A 430 -27.82 -13.21 35.40
C VAL A 430 -28.06 -14.02 36.66
N SER A 431 -28.11 -13.34 37.80
CA SER A 431 -28.61 -13.88 39.07
C SER A 431 -29.86 -13.12 39.53
N GLU A 432 -30.68 -13.77 40.35
CA GLU A 432 -31.86 -13.15 40.94
C GLU A 432 -31.53 -12.57 42.31
N ASP A 433 -31.96 -11.34 42.55
CA ASP A 433 -31.79 -10.64 43.83
C ASP A 433 -33.11 -9.95 44.20
N GLY A 434 -33.98 -10.71 44.88
CA GLY A 434 -35.32 -10.25 45.27
C GLY A 434 -36.17 -9.79 44.08
N THR A 435 -36.55 -8.51 44.06
CA THR A 435 -37.33 -7.84 43.01
C THR A 435 -36.50 -7.39 41.80
N HIS A 436 -35.19 -7.61 41.85
CA HIS A 436 -34.25 -7.21 40.81
C HIS A 436 -33.49 -8.42 40.23
N TYR A 437 -32.97 -8.24 39.02
CA TYR A 437 -31.95 -9.06 38.41
C TYR A 437 -30.60 -8.39 38.61
N LYS A 438 -29.59 -9.20 38.90
CA LYS A 438 -28.20 -8.78 38.96
C LYS A 438 -27.49 -9.31 37.72
N LEU A 439 -26.97 -8.39 36.91
CA LEU A 439 -26.16 -8.67 35.73
C LEU A 439 -24.70 -8.47 36.11
N THR A 440 -23.90 -9.53 36.08
CA THR A 440 -22.47 -9.48 36.36
C THR A 440 -21.69 -9.79 35.09
N TYR A 441 -20.88 -8.85 34.62
CA TYR A 441 -20.08 -9.01 33.40
C TYR A 441 -18.90 -9.96 33.64
N TYR A 442 -18.82 -11.06 32.89
CA TYR A 442 -17.79 -12.11 32.99
C TYR A 442 -17.51 -12.62 34.42
N ASN A 443 -18.53 -12.63 35.28
CA ASN A 443 -18.42 -12.94 36.72
C ASN A 443 -17.46 -12.03 37.52
N ASP A 444 -17.11 -10.86 36.98
CA ASP A 444 -16.35 -9.86 37.72
C ASP A 444 -17.30 -8.95 38.49
N ASN A 445 -17.24 -9.05 39.82
CA ASN A 445 -18.12 -8.31 40.72
C ASN A 445 -17.96 -6.79 40.62
N ARG A 446 -16.82 -6.29 40.11
CA ARG A 446 -16.61 -4.85 39.84
C ARG A 446 -17.65 -4.31 38.85
N TYR A 447 -18.11 -5.15 37.94
CA TYR A 447 -19.01 -4.82 36.83
C TYR A 447 -20.41 -5.41 37.04
N THR A 448 -21.02 -5.05 38.16
CA THR A 448 -22.38 -5.45 38.51
C THR A 448 -23.39 -4.36 38.19
N ILE A 449 -24.52 -4.73 37.59
CA ILE A 449 -25.63 -3.85 37.21
C ILE A 449 -26.93 -4.45 37.75
N VAL A 450 -27.78 -3.59 38.32
CA VAL A 450 -29.05 -4.00 38.94
C VAL A 450 -30.20 -3.57 38.03
N MET A 451 -31.01 -4.52 37.60
CA MET A 451 -32.12 -4.32 36.69
C MET A 451 -33.43 -4.74 37.35
N ALA A 452 -34.52 -3.98 37.20
CA ALA A 452 -35.82 -4.39 37.74
C ALA A 452 -36.34 -5.67 37.05
N LYS A 453 -37.04 -6.55 37.78
CA LYS A 453 -37.66 -7.74 37.16
C LYS A 453 -38.77 -7.38 36.17
N THR A 454 -39.53 -6.34 36.50
CA THR A 454 -40.57 -5.76 35.64
C THR A 454 -40.44 -4.24 35.72
N PRO A 455 -40.01 -3.55 34.65
CA PRO A 455 -39.91 -2.10 34.66
C PRO A 455 -41.31 -1.47 34.66
N SER A 456 -41.59 -0.61 35.64
CA SER A 456 -42.78 0.25 35.67
C SER A 456 -42.55 1.58 34.92
N ASP A 457 -41.28 1.98 34.74
CA ASP A 457 -40.85 3.17 34.01
C ASP A 457 -40.47 2.82 32.57
N SER A 458 -41.04 3.54 31.59
CA SER A 458 -40.72 3.40 30.16
C SER A 458 -39.27 3.77 29.82
N ARG A 459 -38.55 4.46 30.71
CA ARG A 459 -37.12 4.79 30.55
C ARG A 459 -36.18 3.77 31.16
N ALA A 460 -36.68 2.80 31.94
CA ALA A 460 -35.84 1.85 32.68
C ALA A 460 -34.89 1.08 31.75
N GLY A 461 -35.35 0.64 30.58
CA GLY A 461 -34.51 -0.05 29.58
C GLY A 461 -33.38 0.83 29.05
N LYS A 462 -33.69 2.07 28.69
CA LYS A 462 -32.69 3.06 28.22
C LYS A 462 -31.67 3.41 29.30
N ASN A 463 -32.10 3.48 30.56
CA ASN A 463 -31.22 3.74 31.69
C ASN A 463 -30.26 2.55 31.93
N ASN A 464 -30.76 1.32 31.83
CA ASN A 464 -29.91 0.12 31.93
C ASN A 464 -28.86 0.06 30.81
N VAL A 465 -29.26 0.37 29.57
CA VAL A 465 -28.33 0.46 28.43
C VAL A 465 -27.25 1.50 28.69
N SER A 466 -27.63 2.69 29.17
CA SER A 466 -26.68 3.75 29.51
C SER A 466 -25.74 3.36 30.65
N GLU A 467 -26.21 2.62 31.64
CA GLU A 467 -25.38 2.16 32.75
C GLU A 467 -24.39 1.08 32.31
N ILE A 468 -24.82 0.14 31.47
CA ILE A 468 -23.95 -0.88 30.87
C ILE A 468 -22.85 -0.20 30.03
N ASN A 469 -23.24 0.72 29.15
CA ASN A 469 -22.31 1.50 28.31
C ASN A 469 -21.44 2.50 29.07
N LYS A 470 -21.58 2.60 30.40
CA LYS A 470 -20.69 3.42 31.24
C LYS A 470 -19.74 2.54 32.04
N LYS A 471 -20.19 1.32 32.40
CA LYS A 471 -19.44 0.42 33.28
C LYS A 471 -18.52 -0.54 32.52
N VAL A 472 -18.90 -0.98 31.32
CA VAL A 472 -18.23 -2.11 30.63
C VAL A 472 -18.02 -1.93 29.13
N LEU A 473 -18.55 -0.86 28.53
CA LEU A 473 -18.33 -0.43 27.15
C LEU A 473 -18.15 1.08 27.15
#